data_AF-A0A0A1SMN3-F1
#
_entry.id   AF-A0A0A1SMN3-F1
#
_cell.length_a   1.000
_cell.length_b   1.000
_cell.length_c   1.000
_cell.angle_alpha   90.00
_cell.angle_beta   90.00
_cell.angle_gamma   90.00
#
_symmetry.space_group_name_H-M   'P 1'
#
loop_
_entity.id
_entity.type
_entity.pdbx_description
1 polymer ?
#
loop_
_entity_poly.entity_id
_entity_poly.type
_entity_poly.pdbx_seq_one_letter_code
_entity_poly.pdbx_strand_id
1 'polypeptide(L)'
;MKFNAPIILAFLSAAQATQVNWEICNGGVEKTNSDGCTNVSGAKEDNLCGIVIPPPGRDYCEFYTTSCGIPWGTTYRCSVSDGRCDAKPWKAIASYRCWDQ
;
A
#
# COMPACT_ATOMS: atom_id res chain seq x y z
N MET A 1 -9.67 29.91 41.89
CA MET A 1 -10.45 29.14 40.89
C MET A 1 -9.47 28.66 39.82
N LYS A 2 -9.27 27.34 39.70
CA LYS A 2 -8.33 26.73 38.74
C LYS A 2 -9.04 26.59 37.40
N PHE A 3 -8.51 27.24 36.36
CA PHE A 3 -8.97 27.02 34.99
C PHE A 3 -8.33 25.72 34.47
N ASN A 4 -9.12 24.65 34.45
CA ASN A 4 -8.81 23.45 33.68
C ASN A 4 -9.02 23.80 32.20
N ALA A 5 -7.94 24.04 31.46
CA ALA A 5 -8.00 24.06 30.00
C ALA A 5 -8.03 22.60 29.51
N PRO A 6 -9.07 22.16 28.78
CA PRO A 6 -9.02 20.87 28.13
C PRO A 6 -7.97 20.93 27.01
N ILE A 7 -6.96 20.06 27.10
CA ILE A 7 -6.07 19.76 25.99
C ILE A 7 -6.96 19.18 24.89
N ILE A 8 -7.29 20.00 23.90
CA ILE A 8 -7.91 19.54 22.66
C ILE A 8 -6.84 18.69 21.97
N LEU A 9 -6.88 17.37 22.19
CA LEU A 9 -6.26 16.41 21.27
C LEU A 9 -7.01 16.58 19.95
N ALA A 10 -6.46 17.43 19.07
CA ALA A 10 -6.81 17.39 17.67
C ALA A 10 -6.39 16.02 17.15
N PHE A 11 -7.33 15.08 17.11
CA PHE A 11 -7.26 13.92 16.23
C PHE A 11 -7.24 14.47 14.79
N LEU A 12 -6.07 14.91 14.35
CA LEU A 12 -5.76 15.11 12.95
C LEU A 12 -5.76 13.70 12.35
N SER A 13 -6.93 13.20 11.98
CA SER A 13 -7.10 12.09 11.06
C SER A 13 -6.69 12.57 9.67
N ALA A 14 -5.42 12.92 9.51
CA ALA A 14 -4.78 12.91 8.21
C ALA A 14 -4.65 11.43 7.86
N ALA A 15 -5.45 10.95 6.90
CA ALA A 15 -5.16 9.68 6.26
C ALA A 15 -3.73 9.79 5.74
N GLN A 16 -2.77 9.16 6.43
CA GLN A 16 -1.39 9.18 6.00
C GLN A 16 -1.34 8.32 4.74
N ALA A 17 -0.79 8.86 3.66
CA ALA A 17 -0.60 8.07 2.44
C ALA A 17 0.27 6.84 2.78
N THR A 18 -0.21 5.65 2.48
CA THR A 18 0.49 4.39 2.78
C THR A 18 1.64 4.21 1.81
N GLN A 19 2.86 4.12 2.32
CA GLN A 19 4.02 3.75 1.52
C GLN A 19 3.96 2.25 1.19
N VAL A 20 4.25 1.91 -0.06
CA VAL A 20 4.44 0.53 -0.52
C VAL A 20 5.82 0.43 -1.15
N ASN A 21 6.62 -0.51 -0.65
CA ASN A 21 7.93 -0.84 -1.20
C ASN A 21 7.79 -2.04 -2.14
N TRP A 22 8.23 -1.87 -3.37
CA TRP A 22 8.19 -2.87 -4.43
C TRP A 22 9.59 -3.41 -4.63
N GLU A 23 9.79 -4.67 -4.32
CA GLU A 23 11.07 -5.34 -4.54
C GLU A 23 11.09 -5.93 -5.94
N ILE A 24 11.95 -5.37 -6.79
CA ILE A 24 12.12 -5.81 -8.18
C ILE A 24 13.21 -6.88 -8.20
N CYS A 25 12.94 -8.05 -8.79
CA CYS A 25 13.81 -9.24 -8.68
C CYS A 25 15.27 -8.99 -9.03
N ASN A 26 15.53 -8.06 -9.96
CA ASN A 26 16.87 -7.66 -10.42
C ASN A 26 17.10 -6.14 -10.37
N GLY A 27 16.21 -5.37 -9.73
CA GLY A 27 16.10 -3.91 -9.92
C GLY A 27 16.13 -3.07 -8.66
N GLY A 28 16.35 -3.68 -7.49
CA GLY A 28 16.32 -2.95 -6.21
C GLY A 28 14.90 -2.70 -5.71
N VAL A 29 14.73 -1.67 -4.89
CA VAL A 29 13.44 -1.35 -4.25
C VAL A 29 12.92 -0.02 -4.78
N GLU A 30 11.73 -0.06 -5.38
CA GLU A 30 10.96 1.13 -5.73
C GLU A 30 9.93 1.43 -4.64
N LYS A 31 9.51 2.69 -4.52
CA LYS A 31 8.54 3.11 -3.49
C LYS A 31 7.44 3.94 -4.10
N THR A 32 6.21 3.69 -3.69
CA THR A 32 5.05 4.52 -4.03
C THR A 32 4.24 4.80 -2.79
N ASN A 33 3.48 5.89 -2.80
CA ASN A 33 2.53 6.21 -1.74
C ASN A 33 1.10 6.07 -2.30
N SER A 34 0.20 5.51 -1.51
CA SER A 34 -1.22 5.39 -1.85
C SER A 34 -2.07 6.20 -0.88
N ASP A 35 -2.92 7.05 -1.45
CA ASP A 35 -3.99 7.75 -0.76
C ASP A 35 -5.37 7.37 -1.36
N GLY A 36 -5.44 6.18 -1.97
CA GLY A 36 -6.57 5.75 -2.79
C GLY A 36 -6.17 4.62 -3.74
N CYS A 37 -6.96 4.40 -4.81
CA CYS A 37 -6.52 3.50 -5.86
C CYS A 37 -5.40 4.17 -6.67
N THR A 38 -4.25 3.51 -6.76
CA THR A 38 -3.06 4.00 -7.44
C THR A 38 -2.71 3.05 -8.59
N ASN A 39 -2.72 3.55 -9.83
CA ASN A 39 -2.18 2.80 -10.98
C ASN A 39 -0.65 2.75 -10.88
N VAL A 40 -0.07 1.63 -11.27
CA VAL A 40 1.38 1.42 -11.31
C VAL A 40 1.83 1.13 -12.74
N SER A 41 3.13 1.18 -12.97
CA SER A 41 3.74 0.87 -14.27
C SER A 41 5.19 0.42 -14.11
N GLY A 42 5.74 -0.12 -15.19
CA GLY A 42 7.17 -0.41 -15.31
C GLY A 42 7.55 -1.74 -14.65
N ALA A 43 8.70 -1.79 -13.96
CA ALA A 43 9.22 -3.04 -13.41
C ALA A 43 8.28 -3.72 -12.38
N LYS A 44 7.32 -2.98 -11.81
CA LYS A 44 6.28 -3.49 -10.92
C LYS A 44 5.26 -4.41 -11.62
N GLU A 45 5.12 -4.30 -12.94
CA GLU A 45 4.24 -5.15 -13.75
C GLU A 45 4.94 -6.46 -14.13
N ASP A 46 6.22 -6.40 -14.53
CA ASP A 46 6.85 -7.54 -15.21
C ASP A 46 7.95 -8.24 -14.40
N ASN A 47 8.44 -7.64 -13.32
CA ASN A 47 9.64 -8.12 -12.62
C ASN A 47 9.55 -7.99 -11.08
N LEU A 48 8.36 -8.19 -10.55
CA LEU A 48 8.08 -8.06 -9.12
C LEU A 48 8.43 -9.35 -8.34
N CYS A 49 9.18 -9.21 -7.25
CA CYS A 49 9.63 -10.31 -6.40
C CYS A 49 9.10 -10.26 -4.97
N GLY A 50 8.70 -9.08 -4.52
CA GLY A 50 8.19 -8.92 -3.18
C GLY A 50 7.56 -7.57 -2.97
N ILE A 51 6.72 -7.51 -1.94
CA ILE A 51 6.11 -6.27 -1.46
C ILE A 51 6.30 -6.17 0.04
N VAL A 52 6.67 -4.98 0.50
CA VAL A 52 6.71 -4.62 1.91
C VAL A 52 5.86 -3.37 2.11
N ILE A 53 4.95 -3.42 3.07
CA ILE A 53 4.14 -2.26 3.48
C ILE A 53 4.64 -1.85 4.86
N PRO A 54 5.56 -0.86 4.95
CA PRO A 54 6.09 -0.43 6.23
C PRO A 54 5.06 0.43 6.99
N PRO A 55 4.99 0.32 8.33
CA PRO A 55 4.33 1.33 9.16
C PRO A 55 5.19 2.63 9.19
N PRO A 56 4.59 3.82 9.44
CA PRO A 56 3.17 4.08 9.68
C PRO A 56 2.35 4.16 8.37
N GLY A 57 1.05 3.89 8.46
CA GLY A 57 0.14 3.89 7.32
C GLY A 57 -1.05 2.99 7.60
N ARG A 58 -1.70 2.55 6.52
CA ARG A 58 -2.80 1.59 6.57
C ARG A 58 -2.31 0.14 6.78
N ASP A 59 -3.17 -0.72 7.31
CA ASP A 59 -2.82 -2.08 7.76
C ASP A 59 -2.51 -3.08 6.64
N TYR A 60 -3.10 -2.91 5.46
CA TYR A 60 -2.85 -3.77 4.32
C TYR A 60 -3.08 -3.05 2.98
N CYS A 61 -2.59 -3.65 1.90
CA CYS A 61 -2.90 -3.24 0.54
C CYS A 61 -3.36 -4.42 -0.30
N GLU A 62 -4.32 -4.13 -1.18
CA GLU A 62 -4.78 -5.01 -2.24
C GLU A 62 -4.16 -4.57 -3.56
N PHE A 63 -3.68 -5.54 -4.33
CA PHE A 63 -2.97 -5.37 -5.59
C PHE A 63 -3.78 -6.03 -6.69
N TYR A 64 -4.11 -5.26 -7.72
CA TYR A 64 -5.04 -5.65 -8.78
C TYR A 64 -4.29 -5.82 -10.10
N THR A 65 -4.65 -6.85 -10.87
CA THR A 65 -4.12 -7.06 -12.22
C THR A 65 -4.71 -6.13 -13.28
N THR A 66 -5.56 -5.19 -12.87
CA THR A 66 -6.25 -4.23 -13.73
C THR A 66 -6.09 -2.82 -13.17
N SER A 67 -6.24 -1.82 -14.04
CA SER A 67 -6.17 -0.42 -13.64
C SER A 67 -7.35 -0.03 -12.75
N CYS A 68 -7.20 1.05 -11.99
CA CYS A 68 -8.24 1.62 -11.16
C CYS A 68 -9.54 1.85 -11.95
N GLY A 69 -10.68 1.46 -11.35
CA GLY A 69 -12.01 1.62 -11.96
C GLY A 69 -12.44 0.45 -12.84
N ILE A 70 -11.61 -0.57 -13.03
CA ILE A 70 -11.96 -1.80 -13.75
C ILE A 70 -12.49 -2.84 -12.75
N PRO A 71 -13.75 -3.32 -12.88
CA PRO A 71 -14.39 -4.15 -11.85
C PRO A 71 -14.07 -5.65 -11.94
N TRP A 72 -13.11 -6.05 -12.77
CA TRP A 72 -12.68 -7.44 -12.95
C TRP A 72 -11.15 -7.56 -12.84
N GLY A 73 -10.67 -8.78 -12.63
CA GLY A 73 -9.23 -9.09 -12.51
C GLY A 73 -8.94 -10.06 -11.37
N THR A 74 -7.66 -10.31 -11.13
CA THR A 74 -7.19 -11.01 -9.92
C THR A 74 -6.75 -9.97 -8.89
N THR A 75 -7.06 -10.25 -7.62
CA THR A 75 -6.64 -9.44 -6.48
C THR A 75 -5.71 -10.25 -5.61
N TYR A 76 -4.59 -9.65 -5.22
CA TYR A 76 -3.66 -10.17 -4.23
C TYR A 76 -3.64 -9.25 -3.01
N ARG A 77 -3.30 -9.77 -1.84
CA ARG A 77 -3.27 -9.00 -0.60
C ARG A 77 -1.89 -9.11 0.04
N CYS A 78 -1.39 -8.00 0.55
CA CYS A 78 -0.24 -7.97 1.45
C CYS A 78 -0.58 -7.12 2.67
N SER A 79 -0.23 -7.58 3.87
CA SER A 79 -0.44 -6.82 5.11
C SER A 79 0.87 -6.39 5.75
N VAL A 80 0.80 -5.36 6.59
CA VAL A 80 1.93 -4.94 7.43
C VAL A 80 2.40 -6.09 8.33
N SER A 81 1.46 -6.90 8.86
CA SER A 81 1.77 -8.05 9.71
C SER A 81 2.49 -9.20 9.00
N ASP A 82 2.35 -9.31 7.68
CA ASP A 82 3.11 -10.29 6.89
C ASP A 82 4.60 -9.89 6.79
N GLY A 83 4.91 -8.60 7.01
CA GLY A 83 6.22 -8.00 6.86
C GLY A 83 6.65 -7.90 5.39
N ARG A 84 6.84 -9.05 4.73
CA ARG A 84 7.21 -9.15 3.32
C ARG A 84 6.39 -10.23 2.63
N CYS A 85 5.61 -9.84 1.64
CA CYS A 85 4.83 -10.77 0.81
C CYS A 85 5.66 -11.25 -0.39
N ASP A 86 5.60 -12.55 -0.68
CA ASP A 86 6.17 -13.11 -1.92
C ASP A 86 5.25 -12.83 -3.10
N ALA A 87 5.71 -11.94 -3.99
CA ALA A 87 4.96 -11.50 -5.16
C ALA A 87 5.42 -12.18 -6.46
N LYS A 88 6.45 -13.05 -6.42
CA LYS A 88 6.88 -13.83 -7.59
C LYS A 88 5.78 -14.64 -8.26
N PRO A 89 4.82 -15.27 -7.53
CA PRO A 89 3.76 -16.04 -8.19
C PRO A 89 2.60 -15.16 -8.69
N TRP A 90 2.65 -13.85 -8.45
CA TRP A 90 1.56 -12.95 -8.84
C TRP A 90 1.63 -12.64 -10.33
N LYS A 91 0.46 -12.44 -10.93
CA LYS A 91 0.38 -11.84 -12.27
C LYS A 91 0.77 -10.36 -12.18
N ALA A 92 1.08 -9.77 -13.33
CA ALA A 92 1.36 -8.35 -13.45
C ALA A 92 0.32 -7.48 -12.74
N ILE A 93 0.80 -6.57 -11.89
CA ILE A 93 -0.04 -5.67 -11.10
C ILE A 93 -0.15 -4.34 -11.83
N ALA A 94 -1.37 -3.89 -12.11
CA ALA A 94 -1.64 -2.63 -12.79
C ALA A 94 -2.14 -1.53 -11.85
N SER A 95 -2.69 -1.89 -10.69
CA SER A 95 -3.04 -0.92 -9.65
C SER A 95 -3.05 -1.53 -8.26
N TYR A 96 -3.14 -0.69 -7.23
CA TYR A 96 -3.29 -1.14 -5.85
C TYR A 96 -4.05 -0.13 -5.00
N ARG A 97 -4.58 -0.56 -3.86
CA ARG A 97 -5.23 0.29 -2.87
C ARG A 97 -4.98 -0.23 -1.46
N CYS A 98 -4.74 0.69 -0.53
CA CYS A 98 -4.48 0.35 0.87
C CYS A 98 -5.68 0.64 1.76
N TRP A 99 -5.80 -0.12 2.85
CA TRP A 99 -6.96 -0.18 3.73
C TRP A 99 -6.56 -0.42 5.18
N ASP A 100 -7.31 0.19 6.10
CA ASP A 100 -7.28 -0.13 7.52
C ASP A 100 -8.10 -1.40 7.77
N GLN A 101 -7.73 -2.17 8.79
CA GLN A 101 -8.35 -3.47 9.10
C GLN A 101 -9.71 -3.33 9.80
#